data_AF-A0A1W4XNM8-F1
#
_entry.id   AF-A0A1W4XNM8-F1
#
_cell.length_a   1.000
_cell.length_b   1.000
_cell.length_c   1.000
_cell.angle_alpha   90.00
_cell.angle_beta   90.00
_cell.angle_gamma   90.00
#
_symmetry.space_group_name_H-M   'P 1'
#
loop_
_entity.id
_entity.type
_entity.pdbx_description
1 polymer ?
#
loop_
_entity_poly.entity_id
_entity_poly.type
_entity_poly.pdbx_seq_one_letter_code
_entity_poly.pdbx_strand_id
1 'polypeptide(L)'
;MLKTKMESIIACWFLLIFCETHCYKPVVLLHGIMTYNTSMELIKNRIEEKHPGTIVYNTNRYSGWSSLENMWEQVQNMGYDLMNITQKHPEGVNFLGYSQGALIARAILQAFPEHNVHNFISLSGPQAGQYGKWVSILL
;
A
#
# COMPACT_ATOMS: atom_id res chain seq x y z
N MET A 1 14.64 48.50 -16.47
CA MET A 1 13.39 47.92 -15.91
C MET A 1 12.93 46.66 -16.66
N LEU A 2 13.00 46.60 -17.99
CA LEU A 2 12.62 45.39 -18.76
C LEU A 2 13.65 44.24 -18.65
N LYS A 3 14.95 44.54 -18.64
CA LYS A 3 16.04 43.55 -18.57
C LYS A 3 16.04 42.75 -17.27
N THR A 4 15.88 43.43 -16.14
CA THR A 4 15.78 42.81 -14.81
C THR A 4 14.55 41.91 -14.69
N LYS A 5 13.43 42.30 -15.30
CA LYS A 5 12.19 41.50 -15.32
C LYS A 5 12.36 40.19 -16.09
N MET A 6 13.09 40.24 -17.21
CA MET A 6 13.40 39.06 -18.04
C MET A 6 14.37 38.11 -17.33
N GLU A 7 15.40 38.64 -16.65
CA GLU A 7 16.33 37.84 -15.83
C GLU A 7 15.62 37.16 -14.66
N SER A 8 14.68 37.86 -13.99
CA SER A 8 13.84 37.27 -12.93
C SER A 8 12.92 36.16 -13.45
N ILE A 9 12.38 36.31 -14.65
CA ILE A 9 11.55 35.27 -15.28
C ILE A 9 12.40 34.02 -15.55
N ILE A 10 13.57 34.19 -16.16
CA ILE A 10 14.48 33.07 -16.47
C ILE A 10 14.90 32.35 -15.18
N ALA A 11 15.19 33.09 -14.10
CA ALA A 11 15.51 32.50 -12.80
C ALA A 11 14.34 31.68 -12.20
N CYS A 12 13.10 32.14 -12.32
CA CYS A 12 11.91 31.37 -11.91
C CYS A 12 11.74 30.07 -12.73
N TRP A 13 11.98 30.11 -14.04
CA TRP A 13 11.94 28.90 -14.89
C TRP A 13 13.02 27.90 -14.48
N PHE A 14 14.24 28.35 -14.17
CA PHE A 14 15.30 27.49 -13.66
C PHE A 14 14.93 26.87 -12.29
N LEU A 15 14.36 27.64 -11.36
CA LEU A 15 13.89 27.14 -10.05
C LEU A 15 12.79 26.08 -10.17
N LEU A 16 11.90 26.20 -11.16
CA LEU A 16 10.83 25.21 -11.41
C LEU A 16 11.37 23.89 -11.97
N ILE A 17 12.47 23.92 -12.73
CA ILE A 17 13.09 22.72 -13.33
C ILE A 17 13.82 21.87 -12.28
N PHE A 18 14.32 22.47 -11.19
CA PHE A 18 15.01 21.75 -10.11
C PHE A 18 14.10 21.29 -8.97
N CYS A 19 12.78 21.48 -9.09
CA CYS A 19 11.83 20.92 -8.13
C CYS A 19 11.61 19.44 -8.46
N GLU A 20 12.45 18.56 -7.92
CA GLU A 20 12.18 17.12 -7.93
C GLU A 20 10.92 16.86 -7.09
N THR A 21 9.76 16.76 -7.75
CA THR A 21 8.55 16.25 -7.13
C THR A 21 8.71 14.74 -6.99
N HIS A 22 9.26 14.27 -5.86
CA HIS A 22 9.23 12.86 -5.54
C HIS A 22 7.76 12.42 -5.38
N CYS A 23 7.20 11.86 -6.45
CA CYS A 23 5.88 11.25 -6.41
C CYS A 23 6.02 9.82 -5.90
N TYR A 24 5.56 9.59 -4.67
CA TYR A 24 5.54 8.26 -4.06
C TYR A 24 4.37 7.45 -4.63
N LYS A 25 4.65 6.19 -4.99
CA LYS A 25 3.61 5.25 -5.40
C LYS A 25 2.60 5.06 -4.25
N PRO A 26 1.30 4.94 -4.54
CA PRO A 26 0.30 4.65 -3.52
C PRO A 26 0.60 3.37 -2.75
N VAL A 27 0.12 3.27 -1.52
CA VAL A 27 0.27 2.09 -0.67
C VAL A 27 -1.10 1.53 -0.30
N VAL A 28 -1.35 0.26 -0.61
CA VAL A 28 -2.52 -0.47 -0.13
C VAL A 28 -2.15 -1.22 1.14
N LEU A 29 -2.93 -1.05 2.21
CA LEU A 29 -2.72 -1.70 3.51
C LEU A 29 -3.82 -2.74 3.74
N LEU A 30 -3.42 -3.95 4.12
CA LEU A 30 -4.34 -5.05 4.44
C LEU A 30 -4.05 -5.56 5.87
N HIS A 31 -5.04 -5.43 6.75
CA HIS A 31 -4.92 -5.74 8.17
C HIS A 31 -4.91 -7.25 8.45
N GLY A 32 -4.65 -7.63 9.70
CA GLY A 32 -4.60 -9.02 10.13
C GLY A 32 -5.95 -9.59 10.58
N ILE A 33 -5.89 -10.80 11.12
CA ILE A 33 -7.02 -11.51 11.71
C ILE A 33 -7.52 -10.80 12.97
N MET A 34 -8.84 -10.71 13.14
CA MET A 34 -9.52 -10.06 14.27
C MET A 34 -9.12 -8.59 14.51
N THR A 35 -8.63 -7.90 13.47
CA THR A 35 -8.28 -6.48 13.51
C THR A 35 -9.14 -5.64 12.54
N TYR A 36 -8.85 -4.34 12.47
CA TYR A 36 -9.58 -3.35 11.66
C TYR A 36 -8.57 -2.47 10.93
N ASN A 37 -9.04 -1.62 10.02
CA ASN A 37 -8.17 -0.59 9.42
C ASN A 37 -7.50 0.32 10.47
N THR A 38 -8.17 0.56 11.60
CA THR A 38 -7.66 1.38 12.71
C THR A 38 -6.36 0.83 13.31
N SER A 39 -6.13 -0.49 13.30
CA SER A 39 -4.87 -1.06 13.77
C SER A 39 -3.69 -0.78 12.83
N MET A 40 -3.97 -0.37 11.60
CA MET A 40 -2.98 0.01 10.60
C MET A 40 -2.71 1.52 10.56
N GLU A 41 -3.46 2.34 11.32
CA GLU A 41 -3.31 3.80 11.30
C GLU A 41 -1.90 4.25 11.74
N LEU A 42 -1.26 3.54 12.66
CA LEU A 42 0.14 3.85 13.02
C LEU A 42 1.07 3.72 11.80
N ILE A 43 0.93 2.66 11.00
CA ILE A 43 1.73 2.42 9.79
C ILE A 43 1.39 3.48 8.74
N LYS A 44 0.11 3.72 8.49
CA LYS A 44 -0.36 4.77 7.57
C LYS A 44 0.20 6.14 7.93
N ASN A 45 0.05 6.57 9.19
CA ASN A 45 0.54 7.87 9.65
C ASN A 45 2.06 8.00 9.48
N ARG A 46 2.82 6.91 9.71
CA ARG A 46 4.27 6.91 9.48
C ARG A 46 4.62 7.02 7.99
N ILE A 47 3.87 6.37 7.10
CA ILE A 47 4.04 6.51 5.66
C ILE A 47 3.77 7.97 5.26
N GLU A 48 2.66 8.55 5.69
CA GLU A 48 2.28 9.93 5.35
C GLU A 48 3.25 10.97 5.95
N GLU A 49 3.79 10.71 7.15
CA GLU A 49 4.81 11.56 7.80
C GLU A 49 6.14 11.54 7.04
N LYS A 50 6.61 10.35 6.63
CA LYS A 50 7.93 10.18 6.00
C LYS A 50 7.91 10.39 4.50
N HIS A 51 6.78 10.15 3.86
CA HIS A 51 6.55 10.30 2.43
C HIS A 51 5.34 11.22 2.19
N PRO A 52 5.48 12.55 2.38
CA PRO A 52 4.38 13.48 2.21
C PRO A 52 3.75 13.39 0.82
N GLY A 53 2.42 13.39 0.77
CA GLY A 53 1.64 13.26 -0.47
C GLY A 53 1.41 11.83 -0.97
N THR A 54 1.93 10.80 -0.27
CA THR A 54 1.61 9.40 -0.57
C THR A 54 0.14 9.11 -0.33
N ILE A 55 -0.54 8.53 -1.32
CA ILE A 55 -1.92 8.04 -1.16
C ILE A 55 -1.88 6.69 -0.46
N VAL A 56 -2.60 6.55 0.66
CA VAL A 56 -2.69 5.29 1.40
C VAL A 56 -4.13 4.76 1.39
N TYR A 57 -4.33 3.58 0.81
CA TYR A 57 -5.58 2.85 0.83
C TYR A 57 -5.61 1.91 2.05
N ASN A 58 -6.23 2.36 3.14
CA ASN A 58 -6.37 1.57 4.37
C ASN A 58 -7.73 0.84 4.40
N THR A 59 -7.79 -0.38 3.84
CA THR A 59 -9.05 -1.12 3.73
C THR A 59 -9.57 -1.58 5.09
N ASN A 60 -10.89 -1.50 5.29
CA ASN A 60 -11.59 -2.05 6.46
C ASN A 60 -12.43 -3.29 6.12
N ARG A 61 -12.25 -3.83 4.91
CA ARG A 61 -12.96 -5.02 4.45
C ARG A 61 -12.51 -6.24 5.24
N TYR A 62 -13.47 -7.10 5.61
CA TYR A 62 -13.24 -8.27 6.46
C TYR A 62 -12.65 -7.95 7.84
N SER A 63 -13.04 -6.81 8.41
CA SER A 63 -12.61 -6.43 9.77
C SER A 63 -13.33 -7.21 10.87
N GLY A 64 -12.65 -7.34 12.02
CA GLY A 64 -13.18 -8.06 13.18
C GLY A 64 -13.49 -9.52 12.86
N TRP A 65 -14.71 -9.96 13.21
CA TRP A 65 -15.16 -11.34 13.01
C TRP A 65 -15.17 -11.79 11.55
N SER A 66 -15.38 -10.86 10.61
CA SER A 66 -15.39 -11.19 9.19
C SER A 66 -14.02 -11.65 8.67
N SER A 67 -12.92 -11.35 9.37
CA SER A 67 -11.59 -11.89 9.03
C SER A 67 -11.48 -13.42 9.15
N LEU A 68 -12.44 -14.05 9.84
CA LEU A 68 -12.53 -15.50 10.00
C LEU A 68 -13.38 -16.18 8.91
N GLU A 69 -13.98 -15.40 8.03
CA GLU A 69 -14.73 -15.92 6.88
C GLU A 69 -13.79 -16.66 5.91
N ASN A 70 -14.38 -17.33 4.92
CA ASN A 70 -13.65 -18.11 3.94
C ASN A 70 -12.51 -17.31 3.30
N MET A 71 -11.26 -17.74 3.48
CA MET A 71 -10.09 -17.00 3.00
C MET A 71 -10.04 -16.86 1.48
N TRP A 72 -10.57 -17.83 0.71
CA TRP A 72 -10.61 -17.70 -0.74
C TRP A 72 -11.59 -16.63 -1.19
N GLU A 73 -12.73 -16.49 -0.51
CA GLU A 73 -13.65 -15.39 -0.76
C GLU A 73 -13.03 -14.02 -0.43
N GLN A 74 -12.29 -13.95 0.68
CA GLN A 74 -11.49 -12.78 1.04
C GLN A 74 -10.50 -12.40 -0.07
N VAL A 75 -9.76 -13.38 -0.61
CA VAL A 75 -8.82 -13.18 -1.71
C VAL A 75 -9.53 -12.68 -2.98
N GLN A 76 -10.66 -13.29 -3.37
CA GLN A 76 -11.39 -12.85 -4.56
C GLN A 76 -11.89 -11.42 -4.42
N ASN A 77 -12.58 -11.12 -3.33
CA ASN A 77 -13.22 -9.82 -3.12
C ASN A 77 -12.20 -8.68 -2.93
N MET A 78 -11.16 -8.89 -2.12
CA MET A 78 -10.10 -7.89 -1.97
C MET A 78 -9.18 -7.82 -3.20
N GLY A 79 -9.09 -8.89 -3.99
CA GLY A 79 -8.41 -8.87 -5.28
C GLY A 79 -9.11 -7.96 -6.30
N TYR A 80 -10.44 -8.02 -6.41
CA TYR A 80 -11.18 -7.05 -7.21
C TYR A 80 -11.00 -5.61 -6.72
N ASP A 81 -10.98 -5.39 -5.41
CA ASP A 81 -10.70 -4.07 -4.83
C ASP A 81 -9.28 -3.59 -5.23
N LEU A 82 -8.28 -4.47 -5.15
CA LEU A 82 -6.91 -4.17 -5.58
C LEU A 82 -6.86 -3.84 -7.07
N MET A 83 -7.52 -4.62 -7.93
CA MET A 83 -7.55 -4.35 -9.37
C MET A 83 -8.14 -2.97 -9.67
N ASN A 84 -9.24 -2.60 -9.00
CA ASN A 84 -9.84 -1.27 -9.12
C ASN A 84 -8.90 -0.13 -8.67
N ILE A 85 -8.05 -0.38 -7.68
CA ILE A 85 -7.03 0.58 -7.24
C ILE A 85 -5.91 0.66 -8.28
N THR A 86 -5.35 -0.47 -8.72
CA THR A 86 -4.24 -0.52 -9.68
C THR A 86 -4.59 0.16 -11.02
N GLN A 87 -5.85 0.07 -11.47
CA GLN A 87 -6.32 0.76 -12.67
C GLN A 87 -6.28 2.30 -12.57
N LYS A 88 -6.43 2.86 -11.36
CA LYS A 88 -6.33 4.31 -11.12
C LYS A 88 -4.89 4.80 -11.09
N HIS A 89 -3.95 3.86 -10.96
CA HIS A 89 -2.54 4.12 -10.71
C HIS A 89 -1.69 3.34 -11.71
N PRO A 90 -1.69 3.73 -13.00
CA PRO A 90 -0.91 3.04 -14.03
C PRO A 90 0.60 3.01 -13.74
N GLU A 91 1.10 3.95 -12.92
CA GLU A 91 2.46 3.97 -12.41
C GLU A 91 2.77 2.81 -11.46
N GLY A 92 1.77 2.10 -10.95
CA GLY A 92 1.92 0.99 -10.01
C GLY A 92 1.77 1.39 -8.55
N VAL A 93 1.46 0.41 -7.70
CA VAL A 93 1.21 0.60 -6.26
C VAL A 93 2.10 -0.31 -5.43
N ASN A 94 2.34 0.03 -4.17
CA ASN A 94 2.90 -0.88 -3.18
C ASN A 94 1.76 -1.57 -2.42
N PHE A 95 1.94 -2.83 -2.02
CA PHE A 95 0.94 -3.58 -1.27
C PHE A 95 1.56 -4.15 0.00
N LEU A 96 1.02 -3.79 1.16
CA LEU A 96 1.48 -4.26 2.46
C LEU A 96 0.37 -5.05 3.14
N GLY A 97 0.64 -6.31 3.43
CA GLY A 97 -0.21 -7.13 4.28
C GLY A 97 0.43 -7.35 5.65
N TYR A 98 -0.37 -7.35 6.70
CA TYR A 98 0.08 -7.64 8.07
C TYR A 98 -0.52 -8.96 8.59
N SER A 99 0.31 -9.81 9.21
CA SER A 99 -0.15 -11.07 9.82
C SER A 99 -0.90 -11.94 8.80
N GLN A 100 -2.12 -12.42 9.09
CA GLN A 100 -2.97 -13.12 8.10
C GLN A 100 -3.13 -12.36 6.78
N GLY A 101 -3.19 -11.02 6.85
CA GLY A 101 -3.32 -10.18 5.68
C GLY A 101 -2.16 -10.29 4.70
N ALA A 102 -0.96 -10.61 5.16
CA ALA A 102 0.17 -10.88 4.27
C ALA A 102 0.02 -12.19 3.48
N LEU A 103 -0.58 -13.23 4.08
CA LEU A 103 -0.86 -14.48 3.37
C LEU A 103 -1.96 -14.27 2.31
N ILE A 104 -3.01 -13.52 2.66
CA ILE A 104 -4.09 -13.14 1.74
C ILE A 104 -3.54 -12.27 0.60
N ALA A 105 -2.73 -11.26 0.91
CA ALA A 105 -2.11 -10.39 -0.09
C ALA A 105 -1.29 -11.20 -1.10
N ARG A 106 -0.45 -12.14 -0.64
CA ARG A 106 0.29 -13.05 -1.54
C ARG A 106 -0.66 -13.83 -2.45
N ALA A 107 -1.73 -14.41 -1.90
CA ALA A 107 -2.69 -15.18 -2.68
C ALA A 107 -3.44 -14.31 -3.72
N ILE A 108 -3.77 -13.06 -3.38
CA ILE A 108 -4.33 -12.08 -4.34
C ILE A 108 -3.37 -11.89 -5.50
N LEU A 109 -2.09 -11.63 -5.24
CA LEU A 109 -1.11 -11.39 -6.31
C LEU A 109 -0.95 -12.60 -7.24
N GLN A 110 -1.08 -13.81 -6.70
CA GLN A 110 -1.04 -15.03 -7.50
C GLN A 110 -2.32 -15.29 -8.29
N ALA A 111 -3.48 -14.85 -7.79
CA ALA A 111 -4.78 -15.07 -8.42
C ALA A 111 -5.17 -13.99 -9.45
N PHE A 112 -4.55 -12.80 -9.38
CA PHE A 112 -4.84 -11.64 -10.24
C PHE A 112 -3.57 -11.16 -10.96
N PRO A 113 -3.05 -11.93 -11.94
CA PRO A 113 -1.74 -11.68 -12.54
C PRO A 113 -1.62 -10.34 -13.31
N GLU A 114 -2.73 -9.69 -13.62
CA GLU A 114 -2.78 -8.40 -14.32
C GLU A 114 -2.53 -7.19 -13.40
N HIS A 115 -2.32 -7.40 -12.10
CA HIS A 115 -2.01 -6.31 -11.18
C HIS A 115 -0.69 -5.60 -11.55
N ASN A 116 -0.54 -4.33 -11.19
CA ASN A 116 0.72 -3.59 -11.34
C ASN A 116 1.42 -3.28 -10.00
N VAL A 117 1.25 -4.18 -9.01
CA VAL A 117 1.94 -4.06 -7.72
C VAL A 117 3.46 -4.08 -7.92
N HIS A 118 4.11 -3.00 -7.48
CA HIS A 118 5.54 -2.79 -7.63
C HIS A 118 6.34 -3.48 -6.51
N ASN A 119 5.94 -3.26 -5.25
CA ASN A 119 6.50 -3.97 -4.11
C ASN A 119 5.39 -4.62 -3.31
N PHE A 120 5.58 -5.89 -2.95
CA PHE A 120 4.80 -6.58 -1.95
C PHE A 120 5.58 -6.69 -0.64
N ILE A 121 5.02 -6.16 0.44
CA ILE A 121 5.60 -6.19 1.78
C ILE A 121 4.76 -7.12 2.65
N SER A 122 5.34 -8.28 2.97
CA SER A 122 4.74 -9.27 3.88
C SER A 122 5.19 -9.00 5.32
N LEU A 123 4.43 -8.20 6.07
CA LEU A 123 4.77 -7.86 7.44
C LEU A 123 4.29 -8.95 8.41
N SER A 124 5.22 -9.78 8.90
CA SER A 124 4.96 -10.85 9.88
C SER A 124 3.87 -11.85 9.43
N GLY A 125 3.80 -12.15 8.12
CA GLY A 125 2.82 -13.07 7.57
C GLY A 125 3.17 -14.55 7.76
N PRO A 126 2.21 -15.43 8.11
CA PRO A 126 2.43 -16.87 8.19
C PRO A 126 2.44 -17.50 6.79
N GLN A 127 3.44 -17.15 5.98
CA GLN A 127 3.46 -17.51 4.55
C GLN A 127 3.50 -19.02 4.29
N ALA A 128 4.05 -19.78 5.24
CA ALA A 128 4.10 -21.24 5.26
C ALA A 128 3.07 -21.87 6.23
N GLY A 129 2.05 -21.12 6.63
CA GLY A 129 1.09 -21.52 7.65
C GLY A 129 1.55 -21.23 9.07
N GLN A 130 0.70 -21.55 10.04
CA GLN A 130 0.96 -21.40 11.47
C GLN A 130 0.61 -22.72 12.16
N TYR A 131 1.48 -23.18 13.06
CA TYR A 131 1.23 -24.32 13.93
C TYR A 131 1.55 -23.96 15.40
N GLY A 132 0.66 -24.30 16.32
CA GLY A 132 0.82 -24.00 17.76
C GLY A 132 0.39 -22.58 18.16
N LYS A 133 0.55 -22.25 19.45
CA LYS A 133 0.02 -21.02 20.08
C LYS A 133 0.86 -19.75 19.86
N TRP A 134 2.16 -19.88 19.63
CA TRP A 134 3.07 -18.73 19.54
C TRP A 134 3.81 -18.73 18.22
N VAL A 135 3.92 -17.55 17.61
CA VAL A 135 4.75 -17.31 16.42
C VAL A 135 6.18 -17.09 16.91
N SER A 136 7.07 -18.05 16.67
CA SER A 136 8.48 -17.71 16.47
C SER A 136 8.58 -17.33 15.00
N ILE A 137 8.77 -16.04 14.72
CA ILE A 137 9.15 -15.61 13.38
C ILE A 137 10.58 -16.12 13.21
N LEU A 138 10.75 -17.25 12.52
CA LEU A 138 12.04 -17.59 11.94
C LEU A 138 12.24 -16.61 10.78
N LEU A 139 12.90 -15.49 11.08
CA LEU A 139 13.59 -14.67 10.08
C LEU A 139 14.91 -15.34 9.73
#